data_AF-A0A938ZQK8-F1
#
_entry.id   AF-A0A938ZQK8-F1
#
_cell.length_a   1.000
_cell.length_b   1.000
_cell.length_c   1.000
_cell.angle_alpha   90.00
_cell.angle_beta   90.00
_cell.angle_gamma   90.00
#
_symmetry.space_group_name_H-M   'P 1'
#
loop_
_entity.id
_entity.type
_entity.pdbx_description
1 polymer ?
#
loop_
_entity_poly.entity_id
_entity_poly.type
_entity_poly.pdbx_seq_one_letter_code
_entity_poly.pdbx_strand_id
1 'polypeptide(L)'
;MSVIITQPLTLEEFLKLPETKPASEYINGEIIQKPMPKGRHSRLQGKLCAVINEVTENQKIAYAFPELYHVRIITYDKSRDENDEL
;
A
#
# COMPACT_ATOMS: atom_id res chain seq x y z
N MET A 1 4.86 40.28 -3.76
CA MET A 1 4.35 38.89 -3.68
C MET A 1 5.45 38.05 -3.06
N SER A 2 5.23 37.49 -1.87
CA SER A 2 6.24 36.67 -1.20
C SER A 2 6.15 35.25 -1.75
N VAL A 3 7.20 34.77 -2.40
CA VAL A 3 7.30 33.38 -2.85
C VAL A 3 7.65 32.56 -1.63
N ILE A 4 6.68 31.84 -1.07
CA ILE A 4 6.94 30.85 -0.03
C ILE A 4 7.53 29.64 -0.74
N ILE A 5 8.84 29.44 -0.61
CA ILE A 5 9.48 28.18 -0.98
C ILE A 5 9.16 27.21 0.16
N THR A 6 8.03 26.51 0.06
CA THR A 6 7.76 25.36 0.93
C THR A 6 8.81 24.30 0.61
N GLN A 7 9.68 24.00 1.57
CA GLN A 7 10.54 22.83 1.44
C GLN A 7 9.64 21.60 1.23
N PRO A 8 9.93 20.75 0.24
CA PRO A 8 9.16 19.54 0.04
C PRO A 8 9.27 18.67 1.30
N LEU A 9 8.12 18.18 1.78
CA LEU A 9 8.06 17.30 2.95
C LEU A 9 8.92 16.07 2.67
N THR A 10 9.75 15.65 3.61
CA THR A 10 10.52 14.42 3.45
C THR A 10 9.66 13.19 3.74
N LEU A 11 10.06 12.03 3.20
CA LEU A 11 9.41 10.76 3.52
C LEU A 11 9.46 10.45 5.02
N GLU A 12 10.56 10.78 5.70
CA GLU A 12 10.71 10.53 7.14
C GLU A 12 9.74 11.38 7.97
N GLU A 13 9.54 12.64 7.59
CA GLU A 13 8.55 13.52 8.23
C GLU A 13 7.13 13.03 7.96
N PHE A 14 6.83 12.59 6.74
CA PHE A 14 5.53 11.98 6.40
C PHE A 14 5.22 10.76 7.28
N LEU A 15 6.18 9.85 7.46
CA LEU A 15 5.99 8.63 8.26
C LEU A 15 5.76 8.90 9.76
N LYS A 16 6.08 10.10 10.26
CA LYS A 16 5.82 10.51 11.65
C LYS A 16 4.42 11.12 11.84
N LEU A 17 3.70 11.41 10.76
CA LEU A 17 2.35 11.96 10.83
C LEU A 17 1.36 10.88 11.31
N PRO A 18 0.27 11.27 12.00
CA PRO A 18 -0.78 10.33 12.38
C PRO A 18 -1.49 9.76 11.15
N GLU A 19 -1.88 8.49 11.23
CA GLU A 19 -2.69 7.82 10.21
C GLU A 19 -4.04 8.54 10.01
N THR A 20 -4.49 8.63 8.76
CA THR A 20 -5.71 9.33 8.35
C THR A 20 -6.76 8.36 7.77
N LYS A 21 -8.02 8.81 7.70
CA LYS A 21 -9.11 8.06 7.04
C LYS A 21 -9.92 8.98 6.12
N PRO A 22 -9.93 8.74 4.79
CA PRO A 22 -9.10 7.78 4.05
C PRO A 22 -7.59 8.08 4.20
N ALA A 23 -6.77 7.06 4.01
CA ALA A 23 -5.32 7.16 4.16
C ALA A 23 -4.71 8.24 3.25
N SER A 24 -3.58 8.79 3.69
CA SER A 24 -2.78 9.73 2.91
C SER A 24 -1.64 9.00 2.19
N GLU A 25 -1.28 9.47 1.01
CA GLU A 25 -0.19 8.96 0.19
C GLU A 25 0.87 10.04 0.02
N TYR A 26 2.13 9.64 0.13
CA TYR A 26 3.27 10.51 -0.14
C TYR A 26 3.77 10.27 -1.56
N ILE A 27 3.67 11.30 -2.40
CA ILE A 27 4.06 11.23 -3.82
C ILE A 27 4.90 12.48 -4.13
N ASN A 28 6.16 12.30 -4.48
CA ASN A 28 7.07 13.36 -4.93
C ASN A 28 7.18 14.59 -3.99
N GLY A 29 7.17 14.39 -2.67
CA GLY A 29 7.26 15.49 -1.70
C GLY A 29 5.91 16.08 -1.28
N GLU A 30 4.80 15.57 -1.82
CA GLU A 30 3.45 16.02 -1.52
C GLU A 30 2.65 14.94 -0.79
N ILE A 31 1.71 15.37 0.06
CA ILE A 31 0.71 14.50 0.69
C ILE A 31 -0.59 14.60 -0.09
N ILE A 32 -1.09 13.47 -0.60
CA ILE A 32 -2.35 13.37 -1.31
C ILE A 32 -3.27 12.43 -0.52
N GLN A 33 -4.46 12.89 -0.14
CA GLN A 33 -5.43 12.03 0.55
C GLN A 33 -6.16 11.13 -0.45
N LYS A 34 -6.28 9.83 -0.14
CA LYS A 34 -7.04 8.90 -0.97
C LYS A 34 -8.51 9.33 -1.06
N PRO A 35 -9.16 9.09 -2.21
CA PRO A 35 -10.61 9.26 -2.29
C PRO A 35 -11.30 8.24 -1.36
N MET A 36 -12.45 8.63 -0.83
CA MET A 36 -13.28 7.71 -0.03
C MET A 36 -13.59 6.45 -0.85
N PRO A 37 -13.30 5.25 -0.34
CA PRO A 37 -13.55 4.02 -1.07
C PRO A 37 -15.04 3.88 -1.34
N LYS A 38 -15.39 3.59 -2.60
CA LYS A 38 -16.76 3.29 -3.02
C LYS A 38 -16.92 1.78 -3.12
N GLY A 39 -18.00 1.21 -2.56
CA GLY A 39 -18.16 -0.24 -2.43
C GLY A 39 -18.04 -1.06 -3.73
N ARG A 40 -18.35 -0.48 -4.90
CA ARG A 40 -18.12 -1.14 -6.20
C ARG A 40 -16.64 -1.40 -6.48
N HIS A 41 -15.78 -0.43 -6.16
CA HIS A 41 -14.34 -0.56 -6.34
C HIS A 41 -13.76 -1.57 -5.34
N SER A 42 -14.19 -1.54 -4.09
CA SER A 42 -13.77 -2.52 -3.07
C SER A 42 -14.16 -3.94 -3.46
N ARG A 43 -15.35 -4.15 -4.05
CA ARG A 43 -15.77 -5.48 -4.52
C ARG A 43 -14.91 -5.98 -5.68
N LEU A 44 -14.54 -5.11 -6.63
CA LEU A 44 -13.66 -5.48 -7.74
C LEU A 44 -12.25 -5.81 -7.22
N GLN A 45 -11.73 -4.99 -6.33
CA GLN A 45 -10.43 -5.17 -5.68
C GLN A 45 -10.33 -6.52 -4.97
N GLY A 46 -11.32 -6.84 -4.12
CA GLY A 46 -11.35 -8.10 -3.40
C GLY A 46 -11.41 -9.32 -4.31
N LYS A 47 -12.21 -9.25 -5.38
CA LYS A 47 -12.27 -10.34 -6.38
C LYS A 47 -10.94 -10.54 -7.10
N LEU A 48 -10.27 -9.45 -7.49
CA LEU A 48 -8.98 -9.53 -8.16
C LEU A 48 -7.92 -10.15 -7.24
N CYS A 49 -7.84 -9.70 -5.98
CA CYS A 49 -6.92 -10.27 -5.00
C CYS A 49 -7.18 -11.77 -4.79
N ALA A 50 -8.45 -12.18 -4.69
CA ALA A 50 -8.82 -13.59 -4.51
C ALA A 50 -8.34 -14.46 -5.68
N VAL A 51 -8.56 -14.02 -6.93
CA VAL A 51 -8.14 -14.76 -8.13
C VAL A 51 -6.62 -14.87 -8.21
N ILE A 52 -5.88 -13.84 -7.80
CA ILE A 52 -4.41 -13.91 -7.78
C ILE A 52 -3.95 -14.93 -6.74
N ASN A 53 -4.46 -14.85 -5.51
CA ASN A 53 -4.06 -15.75 -4.42
C ASN A 53 -4.37 -17.21 -4.71
N GLU A 54 -5.50 -17.50 -5.36
CA GLU A 54 -5.85 -18.86 -5.78
C GLU A 54 -4.74 -19.53 -6.60
N VAL A 55 -4.05 -18.76 -7.43
CA VAL A 55 -2.96 -19.26 -8.29
C VAL A 55 -1.60 -19.22 -7.59
N THR A 56 -1.34 -18.23 -6.73
CA THR A 56 0.03 -17.94 -6.25
C THR A 56 0.33 -18.36 -4.81
N GLU A 57 -0.69 -18.50 -3.96
CA GLU A 57 -0.49 -18.65 -2.50
C GLU A 57 -0.02 -20.05 -2.11
N ASN A 58 -0.63 -21.11 -2.66
CA ASN A 58 -0.28 -22.50 -2.34
C ASN A 58 1.18 -22.84 -2.68
N GLN A 59 1.70 -22.27 -3.77
CA GLN A 59 3.08 -22.46 -4.20
C GLN A 59 4.04 -21.48 -3.53
N LYS A 60 3.54 -20.61 -2.65
CA LYS A 60 4.26 -19.49 -2.04
C LYS A 60 5.04 -18.71 -3.12
N ILE A 61 4.37 -18.31 -4.20
CA ILE A 61 4.98 -17.48 -5.26
C ILE A 61 4.69 -16.02 -4.98
N ALA A 62 3.47 -15.72 -4.55
CA ALA A 62 3.06 -14.37 -4.23
C ALA A 62 1.80 -14.34 -3.37
N TYR A 63 1.59 -13.20 -2.71
CA TYR A 63 0.40 -12.89 -1.94
C TYR A 63 -0.16 -11.54 -2.38
N ALA A 64 -1.44 -11.49 -2.69
CA ALA A 64 -2.20 -10.31 -3.04
C ALA A 64 -3.02 -9.85 -1.84
N PHE A 65 -2.75 -8.63 -1.37
CA PHE A 65 -3.45 -8.02 -0.24
C PHE A 65 -4.31 -6.86 -0.73
N PRO A 66 -5.63 -6.86 -0.43
CA PRO A 66 -6.44 -5.66 -0.62
C PRO A 66 -6.00 -4.61 0.41
N GLU A 67 -5.93 -3.35 -0.02
CA GLU A 67 -5.72 -2.18 0.86
C GLU A 67 -4.39 -2.13 1.62
N LEU A 68 -3.35 -2.87 1.20
CA LEU A 68 -1.98 -2.66 1.67
C LEU A 68 -1.36 -1.45 0.95
N TYR A 69 -1.82 -0.26 1.33
CA TYR A 69 -1.61 1.03 0.66
C TYR A 69 -2.17 1.12 -0.78
N HIS A 70 -2.15 0.03 -1.58
CA HIS A 70 -2.82 -0.22 -2.88
C HIS A 70 -2.97 -1.76 -3.07
N VAL A 71 -3.61 -2.26 -4.15
CA VAL A 71 -3.48 -3.69 -4.49
C VAL A 71 -2.02 -3.98 -4.77
N ARG A 72 -1.37 -4.72 -3.88
CA ARG A 72 0.02 -5.16 -4.07
C ARG A 72 0.05 -6.68 -4.14
N ILE A 73 0.72 -7.17 -5.17
CA ILE A 73 1.20 -8.54 -5.26
C ILE A 73 2.61 -8.51 -4.66
N ILE A 74 2.77 -9.10 -3.49
CA ILE A 74 4.08 -9.28 -2.87
C ILE A 74 4.60 -10.63 -3.35
N THR A 75 5.66 -10.63 -4.14
CA THR A 75 6.36 -11.85 -4.52
C THR A 75 7.04 -12.44 -3.30
N TYR A 76 6.84 -13.73 -3.07
CA TYR A 76 7.45 -14.45 -1.98
C TYR A 76 8.83 -14.96 -2.40
N ASP A 77 9.83 -14.66 -1.57
CA ASP A 77 11.19 -15.15 -1.71
C ASP A 77 11.44 -16.15 -0.58
N LYS A 78 11.52 -17.44 -0.94
CA LYS A 78 11.70 -18.55 -0.01
C LYS A 78 12.97 -18.44 0.82
N SER A 79 13.97 -17.66 0.38
CA SER A 79 15.24 -17.48 1.10
C SER A 79 15.16 -16.54 2.30
N ARG A 80 14.04 -15.81 2.49
CA ARG A 80 13.84 -14.87 3.60
C ARG A 80 13.11 -15.45 4.82
N ASP A 81 12.49 -16.62 4.69
CA ASP A 81 11.56 -17.19 5.69
C ASP A 81 12.25 -18.08 6.73
N GLU A 82 13.55 -18.41 6.57
CA GLU A 82 14.29 -19.25 7.53
C GLU A 82 14.51 -18.57 8.91
N ASN A 83 14.08 -17.31 9.09
CA ASN A 83 14.28 -16.53 10.31
C ASN A 83 12.99 -16.14 11.05
N ASP A 84 11.80 -16.58 10.60
CA ASP A 84 10.51 -16.11 11.15
C ASP A 84 9.69 -17.22 11.87
N GLU A 85 10.29 -18.38 12.19
CA GLU A 85 9.71 -19.33 13.14
C GLU A 85 10.19 -19.02 14.59
N LEU A 86 9.48 -18.12 15.27
CA LEU A 86 9.43 -18.00 16.74
C LEU A 86 7.99 -17.77 17.23
#